data_AF-A0A8T4E6W5-F1
#
_entry.id   AF-A0A8T4E6W5-F1
#
_cell.length_a   1.000
_cell.length_b   1.000
_cell.length_c   1.000
_cell.angle_alpha   90.00
_cell.angle_beta   90.00
_cell.angle_gamma   90.00
#
_symmetry.space_group_name_H-M   'P 1'
#
loop_
_entity.id
_entity.type
_entity.pdbx_description
1 polymer ?
#
loop_
_entity_poly.entity_id
_entity_poly.type
_entity_poly.pdbx_seq_one_letter_code
_entity_poly.pdbx_strand_id
1 'polypeptide(L)'
;MSDDVNERLREKTVQIVSLNQKMEALQAQLTGSQRRANQLGSQVSELESTIVERESEIQMLKSELAKTKGALDTVGREIQEIKSEQTQLLAKKKPGGETTSLKDELTLAQMTIERLRTDLQAFSKAATAILNDEEGSRDRLKEILLEFGDPKYRILNMVLARKSIRLEEIASTLVTDMTQALKYVEDLQTAGEVEIKDGNTVFPAGKYRELKVPKEEWKLLEPSDIFFQLEEFVGKTDDSSSIIRAIETAVEILEQKMARGGALIFQMRRTADSWRKQPSNLEELRYTIRDWKGRAQALA
;
A
#
# COMPACT_ATOMS: atom_id res chain seq x y z
N MET A 1 4.57 14.63 -92.76
CA MET A 1 4.85 15.68 -91.76
C MET A 1 3.81 15.74 -90.64
N SER A 2 2.52 15.53 -90.90
CA SER A 2 1.48 15.58 -89.86
C SER A 2 1.60 14.48 -88.79
N ASP A 3 2.03 13.28 -89.15
CA ASP A 3 2.07 12.14 -88.21
C ASP A 3 3.23 12.22 -87.20
N ASP A 4 4.42 12.69 -87.61
CA ASP A 4 5.57 12.92 -86.71
C ASP A 4 5.27 14.01 -85.68
N VAL A 5 4.52 15.05 -86.07
CA VAL A 5 4.07 16.10 -85.16
C VAL A 5 3.06 15.55 -84.15
N ASN A 6 2.12 14.70 -84.59
CA ASN A 6 1.14 14.07 -83.71
C ASN A 6 1.78 13.10 -82.72
N GLU A 7 2.80 12.33 -83.12
CA GLU A 7 3.50 11.41 -82.21
C GLU A 7 4.29 12.17 -81.14
N ARG A 8 5.04 13.21 -81.51
CA ARG A 8 5.72 14.10 -80.55
C ARG A 8 4.76 14.79 -79.60
N LEU A 9 3.56 15.15 -80.07
CA LEU A 9 2.52 15.73 -79.22
C LEU A 9 2.02 14.72 -78.17
N ARG A 10 1.83 13.46 -78.56
CA ARG A 10 1.45 12.37 -77.64
C ARG A 10 2.52 12.11 -76.59
N GLU A 11 3.79 12.00 -77.01
CA GLU A 11 4.91 11.81 -76.08
C GLU A 11 5.00 12.95 -75.06
N LYS A 12 4.89 14.21 -75.51
CA LYS A 12 4.85 15.38 -74.62
C LYS A 12 3.65 15.34 -73.68
N THR A 13 2.49 14.92 -74.17
CA THR A 13 1.28 14.78 -73.34
C THR A 13 1.50 13.75 -72.23
N VAL A 14 2.08 12.59 -72.55
CA VAL A 14 2.41 11.55 -71.54
C VAL A 14 3.44 12.07 -70.53
N GLN A 15 4.47 12.77 -70.99
CA GLN A 15 5.47 13.39 -70.10
C GLN A 15 4.84 14.41 -69.15
N ILE A 16 3.95 15.27 -69.64
CA ILE A 16 3.22 16.25 -68.81
C ILE A 16 2.37 15.54 -67.76
N VAL A 17 1.64 14.48 -68.13
CA VAL A 17 0.83 13.70 -67.18
C VAL A 17 1.72 13.06 -66.10
N SER A 18 2.87 12.48 -66.48
CA SER A 18 3.81 11.89 -65.53
C SER A 18 4.40 12.93 -64.57
N LEU A 19 4.75 14.12 -65.08
CA LEU A 19 5.24 15.22 -64.25
C LEU A 19 4.17 15.74 -63.29
N ASN A 20 2.92 15.86 -63.74
CA ASN A 20 1.79 16.25 -62.88
C ASN A 20 1.58 15.25 -61.74
N GLN A 21 1.60 13.94 -62.03
CA GLN A 21 1.51 12.91 -60.99
C GLN A 21 2.65 12.99 -59.97
N LYS A 22 3.89 13.26 -60.42
CA LYS A 22 5.03 13.47 -59.52
C LYS A 22 4.87 14.74 -58.67
N MET A 23 4.36 15.82 -59.25
CA MET A 23 4.09 17.07 -58.51
C MET A 23 3.03 16.84 -57.43
N GLU A 24 1.93 16.15 -57.74
CA GLU A 24 0.88 15.81 -56.77
C GLU A 24 1.42 14.95 -55.63
N ALA A 25 2.24 13.93 -55.94
CA ALA A 25 2.88 13.08 -54.93
C ALA A 25 3.81 13.88 -54.01
N LEU A 26 4.65 14.75 -54.57
CA LEU A 26 5.55 15.61 -53.79
C LEU A 26 4.77 16.63 -52.94
N GLN A 27 3.67 17.17 -53.45
CA GLN A 27 2.82 18.11 -52.70
C GLN A 27 2.12 17.42 -51.52
N ALA A 28 1.65 16.18 -51.71
CA ALA A 28 1.10 15.36 -50.63
C ALA A 28 2.16 15.06 -49.56
N GLN A 29 3.38 14.68 -49.99
CA GLN A 29 4.49 14.41 -49.09
C GLN A 29 4.91 15.66 -48.29
N LEU A 30 4.99 16.82 -48.95
CA LEU A 30 5.32 18.09 -48.31
C LEU A 30 4.27 18.47 -47.26
N THR A 31 2.98 18.32 -47.59
CA THR A 31 1.87 18.58 -46.67
C THR A 31 1.93 17.64 -45.46
N GLY A 32 2.22 16.35 -45.69
CA GLY A 32 2.42 15.37 -44.61
C GLY A 32 3.62 15.70 -43.72
N SER A 33 4.72 16.16 -44.31
CA SER A 33 5.90 16.61 -43.56
C SER A 33 5.60 17.83 -42.71
N GLN A 34 4.89 18.82 -43.27
CA GLN A 34 4.51 20.03 -42.55
C GLN A 34 3.60 19.73 -41.34
N ARG A 35 2.64 18.81 -41.50
CA ARG A 35 1.79 18.38 -40.37
C ARG A 35 2.61 17.73 -39.26
N ARG A 36 3.56 16.86 -39.59
CA ARG A 36 4.46 16.24 -38.60
C ARG A 36 5.34 17.26 -37.91
N ALA A 37 5.90 18.21 -38.65
CA ALA A 37 6.70 19.29 -38.07
C ALA A 37 5.88 20.13 -37.07
N ASN A 38 4.64 20.47 -37.41
CA ASN A 38 3.76 21.19 -36.49
C ASN A 38 3.43 20.37 -35.23
N GLN A 39 3.12 19.07 -35.38
CA GLN A 39 2.86 18.18 -34.24
C GLN A 39 4.07 18.06 -33.32
N LEU A 40 5.26 17.86 -33.87
CA LEU A 40 6.50 17.82 -33.10
C LEU A 40 6.77 19.17 -32.42
N GLY A 41 6.50 20.30 -33.09
CA GLY A 41 6.61 21.63 -32.49
C GLY A 41 5.70 21.81 -31.28
N SER A 42 4.44 21.34 -31.36
CA SER A 42 3.52 21.35 -30.21
C SER A 42 4.01 20.46 -29.07
N GLN A 43 4.52 19.26 -29.37
CA GLN A 43 5.08 18.36 -28.34
C GLN A 43 6.30 18.96 -27.65
N VAL A 44 7.20 19.61 -28.40
CA VAL A 44 8.36 20.30 -27.82
C VAL A 44 7.91 21.41 -26.87
N SER A 45 6.93 22.23 -27.27
CA SER A 45 6.39 23.30 -26.41
C SER A 45 5.75 22.77 -25.13
N GLU A 46 5.07 21.63 -25.18
CA GLU A 46 4.48 20.99 -24.01
C GLU A 46 5.55 20.44 -23.06
N LEU A 47 6.59 19.81 -23.61
CA LEU A 47 7.74 19.33 -22.84
C LEU A 47 8.52 20.47 -22.18
N GLU A 48 8.72 21.58 -22.88
CA GLU A 48 9.35 22.78 -22.33
C GLU A 48 8.53 23.35 -21.16
N SER A 49 7.20 23.42 -21.28
CA SER A 49 6.33 23.85 -20.18
C SER A 49 6.46 22.92 -18.96
N THR A 50 6.47 21.61 -19.20
CA THR A 50 6.62 20.62 -18.14
C THR A 50 7.97 20.75 -17.43
N ILE A 51 9.05 21.01 -18.17
CA ILE A 51 10.39 21.22 -17.59
C ILE A 51 10.39 22.45 -16.68
N VAL A 52 9.78 23.56 -17.09
CA VAL A 52 9.70 24.78 -16.28
C VAL A 52 8.91 24.55 -14.99
N GLU A 53 7.79 23.83 -15.06
CA GLU A 53 7.01 23.47 -13.87
C GLU A 53 7.82 22.61 -12.89
N ARG A 54 8.52 21.60 -13.41
CA ARG A 54 9.37 20.72 -12.60
C ARG A 54 10.56 21.44 -11.97
N GLU A 55 11.19 22.36 -12.69
CA GLU A 55 12.28 23.17 -12.13
C GLU A 55 11.77 24.05 -10.98
N SER A 56 10.58 24.65 -11.12
CA SER A 56 9.94 25.42 -10.05
C SER A 56 9.66 24.55 -8.81
N GLU A 57 9.14 23.33 -9.01
CA GLU A 57 8.90 22.37 -7.92
C GLU A 57 10.21 21.99 -7.20
N ILE A 58 11.28 21.73 -7.95
CA ILE A 58 12.61 21.43 -7.39
C ILE A 58 13.13 22.60 -6.55
N GLN A 59 12.95 23.85 -6.99
CA GLN A 59 13.38 25.03 -6.22
C GLN A 59 12.59 25.17 -4.91
N MET A 60 11.27 24.90 -4.93
CA MET A 60 10.46 24.91 -3.71
C MET A 60 10.93 23.83 -2.73
N LEU A 61 11.11 22.60 -3.20
CA LEU A 61 11.60 21.48 -2.37
C LEU A 61 12.99 21.75 -1.78
N LYS A 62 13.90 22.37 -2.54
CA LYS A 62 15.21 22.81 -2.03
C LYS A 62 15.08 23.85 -0.91
N SER A 63 14.14 24.79 -1.05
CA SER A 63 13.86 25.80 -0.01
C SER A 63 13.33 25.15 1.27
N GLU A 64 12.39 24.22 1.15
CA GLU A 64 11.84 23.48 2.29
C GLU A 64 12.91 22.63 2.98
N LEU A 65 13.75 21.94 2.22
CA LEU A 65 14.89 21.18 2.75
C LEU A 65 15.86 22.07 3.53
N ALA A 66 16.16 23.27 3.04
CA ALA A 66 17.01 24.22 3.74
C ALA A 66 16.39 24.67 5.08
N LYS A 67 15.08 24.89 5.11
CA LYS A 67 14.34 25.26 6.33
C LYS A 67 14.33 24.12 7.34
N THR A 68 14.06 22.89 6.92
CA THR A 68 14.03 21.72 7.82
C THR A 68 15.41 21.43 8.39
N LYS A 69 16.48 21.59 7.60
CA LYS A 69 17.86 21.50 8.09
C LYS A 69 18.15 22.55 9.16
N GLY A 70 17.76 23.81 8.95
CA GLY A 70 17.93 24.86 9.95
C GLY A 70 17.14 24.61 11.25
N ALA A 71 15.94 24.05 11.14
CA ALA A 71 15.15 23.63 12.30
C ALA A 71 15.86 22.50 13.07
N LEU A 72 16.39 21.50 12.36
CA LEU A 72 17.13 20.39 12.96
C LEU A 72 18.41 20.88 13.67
N ASP A 73 19.16 21.80 13.07
CA ASP A 73 20.34 22.41 13.68
C ASP A 73 19.99 23.21 14.95
N THR A 74 18.78 23.76 15.02
CA THR A 74 18.28 24.48 16.21
C THR A 74 17.92 23.50 17.31
N VAL A 75 17.13 22.46 17.00
CA VAL A 75 16.80 21.38 17.96
C VAL A 75 18.06 20.68 18.46
N GLY A 76 19.05 20.45 17.59
CA GLY A 76 20.32 19.86 17.98
C GLY A 76 21.10 20.70 19.01
N ARG A 77 21.04 22.04 18.89
CA ARG A 77 21.62 22.97 19.87
C ARG A 77 20.85 22.93 21.19
N GLU A 78 19.52 22.97 21.15
CA GLU A 78 18.68 22.87 22.36
C GLU A 78 18.94 21.56 23.12
N ILE A 79 19.09 20.43 22.41
CA ILE A 79 19.44 19.14 23.03
C ILE A 79 20.82 19.20 23.70
N GLN A 80 21.81 19.85 23.07
CA GLN A 80 23.14 20.02 23.68
C GLN A 80 23.09 20.89 24.94
N GLU A 81 22.31 21.97 24.92
CA GLU A 81 22.09 22.83 26.07
C GLU A 81 21.43 22.05 27.22
N ILE A 82 20.32 21.35 26.96
CA ILE A 82 19.63 20.50 27.95
C ILE A 82 20.56 19.43 28.53
N LYS A 83 21.39 18.80 27.69
CA LYS A 83 22.37 17.79 28.13
C LYS A 83 23.43 18.40 29.03
N SER A 84 23.88 19.61 28.73
CA SER A 84 24.86 20.34 29.55
C SER A 84 24.26 20.70 30.92
N GLU A 85 23.01 21.14 30.96
CA GLU A 85 22.28 21.47 32.19
C GLU A 85 22.05 20.21 33.05
N GLN A 86 21.62 19.10 32.45
CA GLN A 86 21.50 17.81 33.15
C GLN A 86 22.84 17.37 33.75
N THR A 87 23.94 17.51 33.00
CA THR A 87 25.27 17.13 33.48
C THR A 87 25.69 17.98 34.69
N GLN A 88 25.38 19.28 34.68
CA GLN A 88 25.64 20.17 35.81
C GLN A 88 24.75 19.85 37.03
N LEU A 89 23.49 19.48 36.82
CA LEU A 89 22.58 19.07 37.89
C LEU A 89 23.01 17.74 38.53
N LEU A 90 23.44 16.77 37.72
CA LEU A 90 23.99 15.50 38.19
C LEU A 90 25.29 15.70 38.99
N ALA A 91 26.16 16.62 38.58
CA ALA A 91 27.37 16.96 39.34
C ALA A 91 27.09 17.62 40.70
N LYS A 92 25.92 18.26 40.88
CA LYS A 92 25.50 18.87 42.16
C LYS A 92 24.88 17.88 43.16
N LYS A 93 24.52 16.66 42.75
CA LYS A 93 23.90 15.63 43.62
C LYS A 93 24.96 14.63 44.12
N LYS A 94 25.30 14.66 45.42
CA LYS A 94 26.30 13.76 46.06
C LYS A 94 25.79 12.29 46.08
N PRO A 95 26.65 11.26 46.01
CA PRO A 95 26.24 9.91 45.67
C PRO A 95 25.87 9.08 46.90
N GLY A 96 24.69 8.47 46.86
CA GLY A 96 24.25 7.47 47.83
C GLY A 96 22.89 6.90 47.45
N GLY A 97 22.87 5.94 46.51
CA GLY A 97 21.68 5.12 46.21
C GLY A 97 21.27 4.99 44.73
N GLU A 98 21.53 5.99 43.88
CA GLU A 98 21.03 6.05 42.47
C GLU A 98 21.94 5.36 41.42
N THR A 99 23.10 4.82 41.81
CA THR A 99 24.14 4.37 40.85
C THR A 99 23.81 3.09 40.08
N THR A 100 22.89 2.25 40.55
CA THR A 100 22.40 1.09 39.81
C THR A 100 21.32 1.47 38.81
N SER A 101 20.32 2.28 39.21
CA SER A 101 19.27 2.77 38.29
C SER A 101 19.85 3.59 37.14
N LEU A 102 20.79 4.50 37.43
CA LEU A 102 21.43 5.32 36.41
C LEU A 102 22.33 4.51 35.48
N LYS A 103 22.89 3.39 35.95
CA LYS A 103 23.65 2.47 35.09
C LYS A 103 22.72 1.69 34.16
N ASP A 104 21.58 1.25 34.64
CA ASP A 104 20.59 0.53 33.84
C ASP A 104 19.96 1.46 32.79
N GLU A 105 19.61 2.68 33.17
CA GLU A 105 19.15 3.74 32.25
C GLU A 105 20.24 4.12 31.23
N LEU A 106 21.51 4.24 31.66
CA LEU A 106 22.62 4.51 30.74
C LEU A 106 22.84 3.37 29.77
N THR A 107 22.71 2.13 30.21
CA THR A 107 22.85 0.94 29.35
C THR A 107 21.73 0.88 28.33
N LEU A 108 20.48 1.13 28.75
CA LEU A 108 19.33 1.26 27.85
C LEU A 108 19.55 2.39 26.84
N ALA A 109 19.95 3.58 27.30
CA ALA A 109 20.22 4.71 26.42
C ALA A 109 21.35 4.41 25.43
N GLN A 110 22.41 3.72 25.85
CA GLN A 110 23.50 3.29 24.97
C GLN A 110 23.00 2.30 23.90
N MET A 111 22.17 1.33 24.27
CA MET A 111 21.56 0.40 23.33
C MET A 111 20.64 1.12 22.33
N THR A 112 19.85 2.09 22.80
CA THR A 112 18.99 2.91 21.93
C THR A 112 19.83 3.75 20.97
N ILE A 113 20.93 4.36 21.43
CA ILE A 113 21.83 5.17 20.59
C ILE A 113 22.51 4.32 19.50
N GLU A 114 23.02 3.14 19.85
CA GLU A 114 23.65 2.24 18.87
C GLU A 114 22.64 1.72 17.84
N ARG A 115 21.40 1.45 18.27
CA ARG A 115 20.31 1.11 17.35
C ARG A 115 20.00 2.27 16.41
N LEU A 116 19.75 3.47 16.94
CA LEU A 116 19.47 4.67 16.13
C LEU A 116 20.59 4.97 15.13
N ARG A 117 21.85 4.75 15.52
CA ARG A 117 23.00 4.92 14.64
C ARG A 117 22.98 3.91 13.48
N THR A 118 22.64 2.66 13.77
CA THR A 118 22.52 1.60 12.76
C THR A 118 21.36 1.90 11.80
N ASP A 119 20.21 2.31 12.33
CA ASP A 119 19.01 2.70 11.58
C ASP A 119 19.29 3.90 10.66
N LEU A 120 19.97 4.94 11.18
CA LEU A 120 20.38 6.11 10.40
C LEU A 120 21.35 5.75 9.25
N GLN A 121 22.25 4.80 9.50
CA GLN A 121 23.19 4.32 8.48
C GLN A 121 22.46 3.54 7.37
N ALA A 122 21.48 2.71 7.72
CA ALA A 122 20.65 1.99 6.75
C ALA A 122 19.80 2.96 5.92
N PHE A 123 19.17 3.94 6.57
CA PHE A 123 18.40 4.98 5.89
C PHE A 123 19.28 5.81 4.94
N SER A 124 20.46 6.24 5.39
CA SER A 124 21.41 6.99 4.55
C SER A 124 21.82 6.21 3.31
N LYS A 125 22.04 4.89 3.43
CA LYS A 125 22.37 4.03 2.28
C LYS A 125 21.21 3.95 1.29
N ALA A 126 19.99 3.75 1.76
CA ALA A 126 18.81 3.67 0.90
C ALA A 126 18.47 5.01 0.23
N ALA A 127 18.62 6.12 0.94
CA ALA A 127 18.47 7.45 0.37
C ALA A 127 19.53 7.71 -0.72
N THR A 128 20.77 7.27 -0.51
CA THR A 128 21.84 7.37 -1.51
C THR A 128 21.54 6.51 -2.74
N ALA A 129 21.01 5.30 -2.56
CA ALA A 129 20.59 4.42 -3.66
C ALA A 129 19.49 5.06 -4.53
N ILE A 130 18.56 5.83 -3.93
CA ILE A 130 17.56 6.59 -4.68
C ILE A 130 18.19 7.74 -5.46
N LEU A 131 19.13 8.47 -4.84
CA LEU A 131 19.85 9.55 -5.54
C LEU A 131 20.64 9.03 -6.74
N ASN A 132 21.07 7.76 -6.70
CA ASN A 132 21.76 7.06 -7.78
C ASN A 132 20.81 6.34 -8.76
N ASP A 133 19.49 6.49 -8.60
CA ASP A 133 18.44 5.87 -9.43
C ASP A 133 18.56 4.33 -9.54
N GLU A 134 18.95 3.67 -8.44
CA GLU A 134 19.04 2.21 -8.38
C GLU A 134 17.64 1.57 -8.45
N GLU A 135 17.51 0.46 -9.20
CA GLU A 135 16.24 -0.25 -9.37
C GLU A 135 15.76 -0.86 -8.03
N GLY A 136 14.48 -0.63 -7.69
CA GLY A 136 13.90 -1.06 -6.41
C GLY A 136 14.35 -0.25 -5.18
N SER A 137 15.13 0.81 -5.36
CA SER A 137 15.60 1.68 -4.25
C SER A 137 14.46 2.38 -3.51
N ARG A 138 13.38 2.73 -4.20
CA ARG A 138 12.17 3.33 -3.61
C ARG A 138 11.44 2.34 -2.69
N ASP A 139 11.34 1.08 -3.10
CA ASP A 139 10.71 0.04 -2.28
C ASP A 139 11.57 -0.28 -1.07
N ARG A 140 12.90 -0.36 -1.23
CA ARG A 140 13.84 -0.50 -0.11
C ARG A 140 13.77 0.66 0.88
N LEU A 141 13.71 1.90 0.41
CA LEU A 141 13.55 3.06 1.29
C LEU A 141 12.21 3.02 2.00
N LYS A 142 11.14 2.61 1.32
CA LYS A 142 9.82 2.46 1.93
C LYS A 142 9.83 1.40 3.03
N GLU A 143 10.46 0.25 2.78
CA GLU A 143 10.64 -0.83 3.76
C GLU A 143 11.43 -0.34 4.98
N ILE A 144 12.55 0.34 4.75
CA ILE A 144 13.39 1.00 5.77
C ILE A 144 12.58 2.03 6.56
N LEU A 145 11.83 2.91 5.89
CA LEU A 145 10.98 3.91 6.56
C LEU A 145 9.84 3.26 7.36
N LEU A 146 9.33 2.11 6.93
CA LEU A 146 8.34 1.33 7.67
C LEU A 146 8.96 0.61 8.87
N GLU A 147 10.22 0.21 8.79
CA GLU A 147 10.98 -0.37 9.89
C GLU A 147 11.48 0.68 10.90
N PHE A 148 11.74 1.91 10.47
CA PHE A 148 12.34 2.98 11.30
C PHE A 148 11.36 4.11 11.66
N GLY A 149 10.14 4.07 11.15
CA GLY A 149 9.10 5.08 11.40
C GLY A 149 8.59 5.08 12.84
N ASP A 150 7.71 6.04 13.14
CA ASP A 150 7.09 6.25 14.46
C ASP A 150 6.71 4.91 15.12
N PRO A 151 7.09 4.68 16.40
CA PRO A 151 6.83 3.46 17.15
C PRO A 151 5.40 2.92 16.98
N LYS A 152 4.41 3.80 16.82
CA LYS A 152 3.00 3.44 16.55
C LYS A 152 2.84 2.65 15.25
N TYR A 153 3.47 3.08 14.16
CA TYR A 153 3.39 2.35 12.88
C TYR A 153 4.11 1.02 12.93
N ARG A 154 5.23 0.93 13.65
CA ARG A 154 5.93 -0.35 13.85
C ARG A 154 5.04 -1.34 14.60
N ILE A 155 4.41 -0.90 15.68
CA ILE A 155 3.47 -1.72 16.45
C ILE A 155 2.31 -2.16 15.56
N LEU A 156 1.69 -1.23 14.83
CA LEU A 156 0.58 -1.54 13.92
C LEU A 156 0.99 -2.59 12.89
N ASN A 157 2.14 -2.44 12.24
CA ASN A 157 2.64 -3.41 11.26
C ASN A 157 2.94 -4.77 11.89
N MET A 158 3.56 -4.79 13.07
CA MET A 158 3.81 -6.02 13.81
C MET A 158 2.51 -6.75 14.13
N VAL A 159 1.50 -6.02 14.62
CA VAL A 159 0.18 -6.54 14.98
C VAL A 159 -0.58 -7.01 13.74
N LEU A 160 -0.50 -6.30 12.61
CA LEU A 160 -1.10 -6.71 11.33
C LEU A 160 -0.44 -7.97 10.77
N ALA A 161 0.89 -8.06 10.83
CA ALA A 161 1.64 -9.20 10.30
C ALA A 161 1.41 -10.48 11.11
N ARG A 162 1.40 -10.38 12.44
CA ARG A 162 1.25 -11.54 13.34
C ARG A 162 -0.20 -11.82 13.76
N LYS A 163 -1.15 -10.95 13.42
CA LYS A 163 -2.58 -10.96 13.83
C LYS A 163 -2.86 -10.87 15.33
N SER A 164 -1.88 -11.19 16.18
CA SER A 164 -1.92 -11.02 17.63
C SER A 164 -0.49 -10.95 18.18
N ILE A 165 -0.22 -9.99 19.07
CA ILE A 165 1.09 -9.83 19.72
C ILE A 165 0.92 -9.46 21.19
N ARG A 166 1.81 -9.98 22.05
CA ARG A 166 1.85 -9.60 23.46
C ARG A 166 2.59 -8.27 23.67
N LEU A 167 2.15 -7.49 24.65
CA LEU A 167 2.74 -6.18 24.95
C LEU A 167 4.22 -6.28 25.34
N GLU A 168 4.61 -7.35 26.04
CA GLU A 168 6.01 -7.65 26.38
C GLU A 168 6.88 -7.85 25.13
N GLU A 169 6.33 -8.48 24.10
CA GLU A 169 7.04 -8.67 22.83
C GLU A 169 7.18 -7.36 22.07
N ILE A 170 6.19 -6.45 22.18
CA ILE A 170 6.26 -5.09 21.64
C ILE A 170 7.38 -4.31 22.34
N ALA A 171 7.36 -4.27 23.67
CA ALA A 171 8.33 -3.55 24.49
C ALA A 171 9.77 -4.03 24.20
N SER A 172 9.96 -5.36 24.13
CA SER A 172 11.25 -5.97 23.78
C SER A 172 11.70 -5.60 22.36
N THR A 173 10.81 -5.67 21.38
CA THR A 173 11.14 -5.37 19.98
C THR A 173 11.47 -3.89 19.76
N LEU A 174 10.79 -2.99 20.47
CA LEU A 174 11.04 -1.56 20.42
C LEU A 174 12.20 -1.11 21.31
N VAL A 175 12.68 -1.98 22.22
CA VAL A 175 13.67 -1.64 23.26
C VAL A 175 13.16 -0.43 24.06
N THR A 176 11.90 -0.51 24.48
CA THR A 176 11.23 0.49 25.34
C THR A 176 10.70 -0.21 26.58
N ASP A 177 10.44 0.56 27.64
CA ASP A 177 9.76 0.00 28.80
C ASP A 177 8.29 -0.35 28.49
N MET A 178 7.69 -1.16 29.36
CA MET A 178 6.29 -1.61 29.22
C MET A 178 5.29 -0.45 29.28
N THR A 179 5.59 0.61 30.04
CA THR A 179 4.71 1.78 30.20
C THR A 179 4.62 2.57 28.90
N GLN A 180 5.75 2.74 28.22
CA GLN A 180 5.86 3.46 26.96
C GLN A 180 5.27 2.64 25.81
N ALA A 181 5.51 1.32 25.80
CA ALA A 181 4.86 0.41 24.85
C ALA A 181 3.33 0.45 25.01
N LEU A 182 2.83 0.41 26.25
CA LEU A 182 1.40 0.55 26.55
C LEU A 182 0.84 1.86 26.00
N LYS A 183 1.53 2.98 26.25
CA LYS A 183 1.11 4.30 25.76
C LYS A 183 0.97 4.34 24.23
N TYR A 184 1.92 3.75 23.49
CA TYR A 184 1.81 3.69 22.03
C TYR A 184 0.64 2.82 21.56
N VAL A 185 0.37 1.71 22.26
CA VAL A 185 -0.78 0.84 21.96
C VAL A 185 -2.10 1.53 22.31
N GLU A 186 -2.19 2.26 23.41
CA GLU A 186 -3.37 3.05 23.80
C GLU A 186 -3.66 4.16 22.79
N ASP A 187 -2.63 4.84 22.30
CA ASP A 187 -2.76 5.85 21.23
C ASP A 187 -3.30 5.21 19.94
N LEU A 188 -2.79 4.03 19.56
CA LEU A 188 -3.29 3.27 18.41
C LEU A 188 -4.72 2.76 18.62
N GLN A 189 -5.07 2.38 19.86
CA GLN A 189 -6.42 1.96 20.20
C GLN A 189 -7.40 3.15 20.12
N THR A 190 -6.99 4.32 20.59
CA THR A 190 -7.76 5.57 20.47
C THR A 190 -7.97 5.97 19.02
N ALA A 191 -6.96 5.74 18.17
CA ALA A 191 -7.07 5.92 16.72
C ALA A 191 -7.90 4.82 16.01
N GLY A 192 -8.35 3.79 16.73
CA GLY A 192 -9.10 2.68 16.16
C GLY A 192 -8.27 1.81 15.21
N GLU A 193 -6.96 1.70 15.46
CA GLU A 193 -6.01 0.91 14.67
C GLU A 193 -5.77 -0.48 15.26
N VAL A 194 -5.83 -0.60 16.59
CA VAL A 194 -5.63 -1.85 17.33
C VAL A 194 -6.64 -2.01 18.47
N GLU A 195 -6.81 -3.22 18.96
CA GLU A 195 -7.67 -3.58 20.11
C GLU A 195 -6.85 -4.38 21.13
N ILE A 196 -6.96 -4.03 22.41
CA ILE A 196 -6.33 -4.81 23.49
C ILE A 196 -7.37 -5.80 24.03
N LYS A 197 -7.02 -7.10 24.07
CA LYS A 197 -7.76 -8.13 24.80
C LYS A 197 -6.92 -8.69 25.94
N ASP A 198 -7.60 -9.03 27.03
CA ASP A 198 -7.02 -9.63 28.24
C ASP A 198 -5.90 -8.78 28.88
N GLY A 199 -5.87 -7.48 28.60
CA GLY A 199 -4.93 -6.49 29.17
C GLY A 199 -3.49 -6.60 28.67
N ASN A 200 -3.11 -7.65 27.95
CA ASN A 200 -1.71 -7.88 27.53
C ASN A 200 -1.55 -8.31 26.05
N THR A 201 -2.63 -8.57 25.33
CA THR A 201 -2.56 -9.01 23.92
C THR A 201 -3.21 -7.97 23.01
N VAL A 202 -2.47 -7.54 22.00
CA VAL A 202 -2.86 -6.53 21.02
C VAL A 202 -3.25 -7.21 19.71
N PHE A 203 -4.43 -6.86 19.19
CA PHE A 203 -5.01 -7.34 17.94
C PHE A 203 -5.19 -6.17 16.97
N PRO A 204 -5.18 -6.40 15.65
CA PRO A 204 -5.60 -5.38 14.68
C PRO A 204 -7.04 -4.96 14.95
N ALA A 205 -7.40 -3.69 14.74
CA ALA A 205 -8.80 -3.26 14.81
C ALA A 205 -9.68 -4.02 13.82
N GLY A 206 -10.99 -4.12 14.11
CA GLY A 206 -11.97 -4.80 13.26
C GLY A 206 -11.89 -4.41 11.77
N LYS A 207 -11.61 -3.14 11.46
CA LYS A 207 -11.47 -2.63 10.07
C LYS A 207 -10.38 -3.33 9.23
N TYR A 208 -9.37 -3.92 9.88
CA TYR A 208 -8.30 -4.68 9.21
C TYR A 208 -8.58 -6.18 9.14
N ARG A 209 -9.56 -6.66 9.91
CA ARG A 209 -10.01 -8.06 9.92
C ARG A 209 -11.22 -8.28 9.01
N GLU A 210 -11.98 -7.21 8.72
CA GLU A 210 -13.11 -7.25 7.81
C GLU A 210 -12.66 -7.49 6.36
N LEU A 211 -12.82 -8.72 5.88
CA LEU A 211 -12.69 -9.00 4.45
C LEU A 211 -13.97 -8.52 3.74
N LYS A 212 -13.81 -7.69 2.71
CA LYS A 212 -14.94 -7.25 1.89
C LYS A 212 -15.42 -8.43 1.04
N VAL A 213 -16.68 -8.81 1.21
CA VAL A 213 -17.31 -9.88 0.40
C VAL A 213 -17.47 -9.39 -1.04
N PRO A 214 -16.92 -10.09 -2.05
CA PRO A 214 -16.99 -9.68 -3.46
C PRO A 214 -18.36 -10.04 -4.07
N LYS A 215 -19.42 -9.38 -3.59
CA LYS A 215 -20.82 -9.62 -3.96
C LYS A 215 -21.07 -9.56 -5.46
N GLU A 216 -20.50 -8.57 -6.15
CA GLU A 216 -20.71 -8.40 -7.60
C GLU A 216 -20.03 -9.50 -8.43
N GLU A 217 -18.88 -10.01 -7.99
CA GLU A 217 -18.22 -11.14 -8.63
C GLU A 217 -19.03 -12.42 -8.44
N TRP A 218 -19.48 -12.68 -7.21
CA TRP A 218 -20.27 -13.87 -6.90
C TRP A 218 -21.62 -13.92 -7.65
N LYS A 219 -22.22 -12.76 -7.96
CA LYS A 219 -23.43 -12.69 -8.79
C LYS A 219 -23.22 -13.23 -10.21
N LEU A 220 -22.01 -13.19 -10.74
CA LEU A 220 -21.70 -13.67 -12.09
C LEU A 220 -21.39 -15.18 -12.12
N LEU A 221 -21.11 -15.79 -10.97
CA LEU A 221 -20.68 -17.17 -10.85
C LEU A 221 -21.84 -18.17 -10.84
N GLU A 222 -21.58 -19.39 -11.31
CA GLU A 222 -22.54 -20.49 -11.18
C GLU A 222 -22.71 -20.92 -9.70
N PRO A 223 -23.86 -21.50 -9.32
CA PRO A 223 -24.11 -21.91 -7.93
C PRO A 223 -22.99 -22.74 -7.30
N SER A 224 -22.37 -23.66 -8.06
CA SER A 224 -21.25 -24.48 -7.59
C SER A 224 -19.99 -23.69 -7.25
N ASP A 225 -19.75 -22.61 -7.98
CA ASP A 225 -18.57 -21.76 -7.82
C ASP A 225 -18.74 -20.77 -6.67
N ILE A 226 -19.98 -20.36 -6.37
CA ILE A 226 -20.30 -19.57 -5.18
C ILE A 226 -19.92 -20.34 -3.91
N PHE A 227 -20.21 -21.65 -3.83
CA PHE A 227 -19.79 -22.46 -2.68
C PHE A 227 -18.26 -22.59 -2.57
N PHE A 228 -17.56 -22.70 -3.70
CA PHE A 228 -16.09 -22.73 -3.71
C PHE A 228 -15.51 -21.41 -3.20
N GLN A 229 -16.01 -20.29 -3.70
CA GLN A 229 -15.58 -18.96 -3.27
C GLN A 229 -15.93 -18.68 -1.81
N LEU A 230 -17.09 -19.16 -1.33
CA LEU A 230 -17.46 -19.05 0.08
C LEU A 230 -16.50 -19.86 0.97
N GLU A 231 -16.16 -21.09 0.57
CA GLU A 231 -15.18 -21.90 1.30
C GLU A 231 -13.80 -21.24 1.34
N GLU A 232 -13.34 -20.72 0.20
CA GLU A 232 -12.07 -20.01 0.10
C GLU A 232 -12.05 -18.74 0.95
N PHE A 233 -13.14 -17.97 0.93
CA PHE A 233 -13.29 -16.76 1.73
C PHE A 233 -13.25 -17.06 3.23
N VAL A 234 -14.00 -18.07 3.68
CA VAL A 234 -14.00 -18.50 5.09
C VAL A 234 -12.61 -19.02 5.51
N GLY A 235 -11.84 -19.62 4.59
CA GLY A 235 -10.46 -20.03 4.87
C GLY A 235 -9.46 -18.86 5.00
N LYS A 236 -9.83 -17.66 4.55
CA LYS A 236 -8.96 -16.46 4.58
C LYS A 236 -9.18 -15.56 5.80
N THR A 237 -10.26 -15.76 6.56
CA THR A 237 -10.60 -14.91 7.71
C THR A 237 -11.10 -15.70 8.90
N ASP A 238 -10.69 -15.25 10.09
CA ASP A 238 -11.18 -15.73 11.38
C ASP A 238 -12.26 -14.78 11.95
N ASP A 239 -12.59 -13.72 11.20
CA ASP A 239 -13.56 -12.71 11.63
C ASP A 239 -15.00 -13.19 11.43
N SER A 240 -15.71 -13.36 12.55
CA SER A 240 -17.09 -13.86 12.54
C SER A 240 -18.03 -12.93 11.77
N SER A 241 -17.81 -11.61 11.79
CA SER A 241 -18.67 -10.65 11.10
C SER A 241 -18.57 -10.77 9.58
N SER A 242 -17.36 -10.96 9.06
CA SER A 242 -17.05 -11.19 7.65
C SER A 242 -17.63 -12.51 7.18
N ILE A 243 -17.49 -13.56 7.98
CA ILE A 243 -18.05 -14.90 7.69
C ILE A 243 -19.57 -14.83 7.60
N ILE A 244 -20.23 -14.18 8.55
CA ILE A 244 -21.70 -14.03 8.54
C ILE A 244 -22.13 -13.28 7.28
N ARG A 245 -21.51 -12.13 6.97
CA ARG A 245 -21.80 -11.36 5.76
C ARG A 245 -21.57 -12.17 4.49
N ALA A 246 -20.53 -13.00 4.45
CA ALA A 246 -20.23 -13.86 3.31
C ALA A 246 -21.31 -14.94 3.13
N ILE A 247 -21.71 -15.62 4.22
CA ILE A 247 -22.79 -16.62 4.17
C ILE A 247 -24.10 -15.97 3.73
N GLU A 248 -24.47 -14.83 4.30
CA GLU A 248 -25.69 -14.09 3.93
C GLU A 248 -25.69 -13.65 2.47
N THR A 249 -24.55 -13.18 1.97
CA THR A 249 -24.40 -12.80 0.56
C THR A 249 -24.53 -14.02 -0.36
N ALA A 250 -23.89 -15.14 -0.01
CA ALA A 250 -24.02 -16.38 -0.78
C ALA A 250 -25.48 -16.87 -0.81
N VAL A 251 -26.17 -16.82 0.34
CA VAL A 251 -27.60 -17.16 0.46
C VAL A 251 -28.45 -16.29 -0.48
N GLU A 252 -28.27 -14.97 -0.45
CA GLU A 252 -29.02 -14.03 -1.29
C GLU A 252 -28.86 -14.33 -2.78
N ILE A 253 -27.63 -14.63 -3.23
CA ILE A 253 -27.35 -14.93 -4.63
C ILE A 253 -27.89 -16.31 -5.02
N LEU A 254 -27.67 -17.32 -4.18
CA LEU A 254 -28.11 -18.69 -4.46
C LEU A 254 -29.64 -18.80 -4.46
N GLU A 255 -30.34 -18.04 -3.62
CA GLU A 255 -31.80 -17.99 -3.61
C GLU A 255 -32.37 -17.43 -4.93
N GLN A 256 -31.66 -16.50 -5.57
CA GLN A 256 -32.04 -15.98 -6.89
C GLN A 256 -31.74 -16.97 -8.03
N LYS A 257 -30.68 -17.77 -7.89
CA LYS A 257 -30.19 -18.66 -8.96
C LYS A 257 -30.72 -20.10 -8.90
N MET A 258 -31.09 -20.60 -7.72
CA MET A 258 -31.49 -22.00 -7.54
C MET A 258 -33.00 -22.16 -7.39
N ALA A 259 -33.65 -22.74 -8.41
CA ALA A 259 -35.10 -22.99 -8.38
C ALA A 259 -35.54 -24.07 -7.37
N ARG A 260 -34.67 -25.02 -7.01
CA ARG A 260 -34.98 -26.18 -6.12
C ARG A 260 -34.13 -26.26 -4.85
N GLY A 261 -33.59 -25.13 -4.39
CA GLY A 261 -32.63 -25.06 -3.27
C GLY A 261 -33.20 -24.70 -1.89
N GLY A 262 -34.51 -24.51 -1.72
CA GLY A 262 -35.09 -23.86 -0.52
C GLY A 262 -34.68 -24.46 0.84
N ALA A 263 -34.59 -25.80 0.95
CA ALA A 263 -34.15 -26.46 2.18
C ALA A 263 -32.67 -26.20 2.51
N LEU A 264 -31.82 -26.10 1.48
CA LEU A 264 -30.41 -25.79 1.61
C LEU A 264 -30.21 -24.33 2.02
N ILE A 265 -30.90 -23.40 1.36
CA ILE A 265 -30.92 -21.97 1.68
C ILE A 265 -31.35 -21.74 3.13
N PHE A 266 -32.37 -22.46 3.60
CA PHE A 266 -32.82 -22.40 4.99
C PHE A 266 -31.74 -22.87 5.98
N GLN A 267 -31.03 -23.96 5.67
CA GLN A 267 -29.91 -24.43 6.50
C GLN A 267 -28.77 -23.41 6.55
N MET A 268 -28.42 -22.81 5.41
CA MET A 268 -27.38 -21.77 5.35
C MET A 268 -27.73 -20.55 6.20
N ARG A 269 -28.98 -20.06 6.13
CA ARG A 269 -29.45 -18.96 6.98
C ARG A 269 -29.37 -19.31 8.47
N ARG A 270 -29.80 -20.52 8.84
CA ARG A 270 -29.70 -21.01 10.22
C ARG A 270 -28.25 -21.06 10.72
N THR A 271 -27.31 -21.46 9.85
CA THR A 271 -25.89 -21.44 10.19
C THR A 271 -25.36 -20.02 10.37
N ALA A 272 -25.74 -19.07 9.50
CA ALA A 272 -25.39 -17.65 9.68
C ALA A 272 -25.92 -17.10 11.03
N ASP A 273 -27.18 -17.41 11.39
CA ASP A 273 -27.77 -17.00 12.66
C ASP A 273 -27.10 -17.67 13.87
N SER A 274 -26.66 -18.93 13.73
CA SER A 274 -25.89 -19.61 14.78
C SER A 274 -24.55 -18.91 15.00
N TRP A 275 -23.82 -18.60 13.93
CA TRP A 275 -22.56 -17.88 13.97
C TRP A 275 -22.69 -16.46 14.53
N ARG A 276 -23.84 -15.80 14.28
CA ARG A 276 -24.18 -14.51 14.88
C ARG A 276 -24.33 -14.59 16.40
N LYS A 277 -24.85 -15.69 16.94
CA LYS A 277 -25.02 -15.88 18.39
C LYS A 277 -23.75 -16.36 19.06
N GLN A 278 -23.07 -17.32 18.45
CA GLN A 278 -21.84 -17.91 18.96
C GLN A 278 -20.99 -18.40 17.77
N PRO A 279 -19.81 -17.82 17.55
CA PRO A 279 -18.87 -18.31 16.56
C PRO A 279 -18.48 -19.77 16.86
N SER A 280 -18.66 -20.65 15.88
CA SER A 280 -18.29 -22.06 15.98
C SER A 280 -16.90 -22.32 15.38
N ASN A 281 -16.48 -23.58 15.33
CA ASN A 281 -15.21 -23.98 14.71
C ASN A 281 -15.23 -23.72 13.19
N LEU A 282 -14.21 -23.03 12.68
CA LEU A 282 -14.06 -22.73 11.24
C LEU A 282 -13.96 -24.00 10.39
N GLU A 283 -13.31 -25.04 10.88
CA GLU A 283 -13.16 -26.30 10.14
C GLU A 283 -14.50 -27.04 9.98
N GLU A 284 -15.37 -26.97 10.99
CA GLU A 284 -16.73 -27.50 10.90
C GLU A 284 -17.57 -26.71 9.89
N LEU A 285 -17.41 -25.38 9.86
CA LEU A 285 -18.08 -24.54 8.87
C LEU A 285 -17.61 -24.87 7.45
N ARG A 286 -16.31 -25.06 7.22
CA ARG A 286 -15.77 -25.46 5.90
C ARG A 286 -16.30 -26.83 5.47
N TYR A 287 -16.35 -27.80 6.38
CA TYR A 287 -16.95 -29.09 6.11
C TYR A 287 -18.43 -28.95 5.71
N THR A 288 -19.18 -28.12 6.45
CA THR A 288 -20.59 -27.83 6.18
C THR A 288 -20.78 -27.18 4.80
N ILE A 289 -19.91 -26.25 4.41
CA ILE A 289 -19.94 -25.60 3.08
C ILE A 289 -19.70 -26.63 1.96
N ARG A 290 -18.79 -27.60 2.16
CA ARG A 290 -18.56 -28.70 1.20
C ARG A 290 -19.77 -29.62 1.07
N ASP A 291 -20.41 -29.96 2.18
CA ASP A 291 -21.67 -30.73 2.17
C ASP A 291 -22.78 -29.97 1.42
N TRP A 292 -22.91 -28.65 1.64
CA TRP A 292 -23.84 -27.82 0.90
C TRP A 292 -23.58 -27.83 -0.61
N LYS A 293 -22.31 -27.75 -1.01
CA LYS A 293 -21.92 -27.85 -2.42
C LYS A 293 -22.36 -29.18 -3.03
N GLY A 294 -22.09 -30.29 -2.35
CA GLY A 294 -22.48 -31.63 -2.82
C GLY A 294 -24.00 -31.77 -2.98
N ARG A 295 -24.78 -31.23 -2.03
CA ARG A 295 -26.24 -31.20 -2.11
C ARG A 295 -26.75 -30.31 -3.23
N ALA A 296 -26.15 -29.13 -3.41
CA ALA A 296 -26.52 -28.22 -4.50
C ALA A 296 -26.28 -28.83 -5.88
N GLN A 297 -25.16 -29.55 -6.06
CA GLN A 297 -24.86 -30.27 -7.31
C GLN A 297 -25.85 -31.41 -7.59
N ALA A 298 -26.35 -32.09 -6.55
CA ALA A 298 -27.37 -33.11 -6.71
C ALA A 298 -28.79 -32.54 -7.03
N LEU A 299 -28.99 -31.23 -6.84
CA LEU A 299 -30.25 -30.53 -7.06
C LEU A 299 -30.29 -29.70 -8.36
N ALA A 300 -29.14 -29.53 -9.02
CA ALA A 300 -28.99 -28.89 -10.34
C ALA A 300 -29.37 -29.88 -11.46
#